data_AF-A0A2A9M4S3-F1
#
_entry.id   AF-A0A2A9M4S3-F1
#
_cell.length_a   1.000
_cell.length_b   1.000
_cell.length_c   1.000
_cell.angle_alpha   90.00
_cell.angle_beta   90.00
_cell.angle_gamma   90.00
#
_symmetry.space_group_name_H-M   'P 1'
#
loop_
_entity.id
_entity.type
_entity.pdbx_description
1 polymer ?
#
loop_
_entity_poly.entity_id
_entity_poly.type
_entity_poly.pdbx_seq_one_letter_code
_entity_poly.pdbx_strand_id
1 'polypeptide(L)'
;MDSFFSQPVPAPGDSQVLGSDGRAPLGSFPADRSQAAAAELSKLAPEDAGAHAGGASLGASLAAAGGEASRFDRDAFGPVSGSQPTAFPAFAGLGAGAVGPLASEPSIVVKEVSPQRVKFILENCDVSIANALRRVMIAEVPTLAIDLVTVYENTSVLHDEYLSHRLGLLPIDSTRVAEFVNREDCDCADHCPRCSVQYALDVVCQNDSLLVTHRDITADHASHGPALAGGGFLDLGCPMPVPLLREMQQKELDGIPIVKLRRNQSVNMRMTAIKGIGKLHAKWSPVATASYKFEPEIAFQEELLARAPAEVKRQIAASCPREVYSFTDDTATGGNGILRVENKMNCIYCDQCKIKAQDLGYRKLVRVEPNERKFYFTVESTGVMPAEQIVEMAFDILLNKVASLERLVAQANARTTGHVRAAAPGDSNGAERPAAGAGAVRLDLD
;
A
#
# COMPACT_ATOMS: atom_id res chain seq x y z
N MET A 1 -46.31 30.69 38.31
CA MET A 1 -44.85 30.88 38.40
C MET A 1 -44.27 30.04 37.28
N ASP A 2 -44.56 30.43 36.04
CA ASP A 2 -43.71 31.34 35.21
C ASP A 2 -42.70 30.46 34.45
N SER A 3 -42.48 30.55 33.15
CA SER A 3 -42.99 31.39 32.07
C SER A 3 -42.27 30.92 30.78
N PHE A 4 -42.98 30.90 29.64
CA PHE A 4 -42.49 31.24 28.30
C PHE A 4 -41.37 30.36 27.68
N PHE A 5 -41.59 29.67 26.56
CA PHE A 5 -41.61 30.29 25.22
C PHE A 5 -42.45 29.47 24.22
N SER A 6 -43.38 30.16 23.55
CA SER A 6 -44.18 29.69 22.42
C SER A 6 -43.46 29.87 21.08
N GLN A 7 -43.75 28.98 20.13
CA GLN A 7 -43.55 29.08 18.66
C GLN A 7 -44.54 30.12 18.04
N PRO A 8 -44.76 30.30 16.70
CA PRO A 8 -44.10 29.81 15.47
C PRO A 8 -43.93 30.88 14.34
N VAL A 9 -43.48 30.40 13.16
CA VAL A 9 -43.25 31.02 11.83
C VAL A 9 -44.44 31.82 11.24
N PRO A 10 -44.21 32.91 10.47
CA PRO A 10 -45.23 33.50 9.60
C PRO A 10 -44.94 33.28 8.09
N ALA A 11 -46.02 33.06 7.34
CA ALA A 11 -46.12 33.35 5.91
C ALA A 11 -46.75 34.75 5.71
N PRO A 12 -46.59 35.38 4.54
CA PRO A 12 -47.76 36.05 3.94
C PRO A 12 -47.86 35.92 2.41
N GLY A 13 -49.08 36.11 1.91
CA GLY A 13 -49.46 36.02 0.50
C GLY A 13 -49.59 37.35 -0.26
N ASP A 14 -49.90 37.18 -1.54
CA ASP A 14 -50.65 37.96 -2.53
C ASP A 14 -50.47 39.48 -2.76
N SER A 15 -49.94 39.74 -3.98
CA SER A 15 -50.42 40.67 -5.02
C SER A 15 -50.23 42.20 -4.89
N GLN A 16 -49.48 42.77 -5.84
CA GLN A 16 -49.96 43.86 -6.72
C GLN A 16 -48.97 44.17 -7.87
N VAL A 17 -49.55 44.54 -9.01
CA VAL A 17 -49.00 44.83 -10.34
C VAL A 17 -48.42 46.25 -10.42
N LEU A 18 -47.30 46.46 -11.13
CA LEU A 18 -46.81 47.66 -11.86
C LEU A 18 -45.48 47.21 -12.52
N GLY A 19 -45.10 47.39 -13.79
CA GLY A 19 -45.51 48.27 -14.87
C GLY A 19 -44.23 48.80 -15.56
N SER A 20 -43.93 48.28 -16.76
CA SER A 20 -43.23 48.90 -17.93
C SER A 20 -41.92 49.72 -17.79
N ASP A 21 -40.99 49.39 -18.70
CA ASP A 21 -40.07 50.25 -19.47
C ASP A 21 -38.91 51.01 -18.81
N GLY A 22 -37.70 50.86 -19.39
CA GLY A 22 -36.64 51.87 -19.23
C GLY A 22 -35.19 51.43 -19.42
N ARG A 23 -34.77 51.20 -20.67
CA ARG A 23 -33.50 51.65 -21.32
C ARG A 23 -32.20 51.81 -20.48
N ALA A 24 -31.14 51.13 -20.94
CA ALA A 24 -29.72 51.26 -20.54
C ALA A 24 -29.14 52.69 -20.67
N PRO A 25 -27.94 52.96 -20.08
CA PRO A 25 -26.74 52.89 -20.92
C PRO A 25 -25.44 52.40 -20.24
N LEU A 26 -24.49 52.08 -21.12
CA LEU A 26 -23.10 51.64 -20.92
C LEU A 26 -22.25 52.63 -20.09
N GLY A 27 -21.35 52.10 -19.27
CA GLY A 27 -20.27 52.82 -18.59
C GLY A 27 -19.08 51.88 -18.31
N SER A 28 -17.92 52.26 -18.81
CA SER A 28 -16.62 51.59 -18.82
C SER A 28 -16.08 51.15 -17.45
N PHE A 29 -15.53 49.93 -17.35
CA PHE A 29 -14.68 49.49 -16.25
C PHE A 29 -13.20 49.45 -16.68
N PRO A 30 -12.28 50.06 -15.91
CA PRO A 30 -10.84 49.96 -16.16
C PRO A 30 -10.23 48.67 -15.58
N ALA A 31 -9.14 48.25 -16.22
CA ALA A 31 -8.24 47.19 -15.80
C ALA A 31 -7.53 47.50 -14.46
N ASP A 32 -6.87 46.48 -13.91
CA ASP A 32 -6.02 46.47 -12.72
C ASP A 32 -6.68 46.25 -11.35
N ARG A 33 -6.91 44.97 -11.02
CA ARG A 33 -6.89 44.46 -9.64
C ARG A 33 -6.19 43.10 -9.56
N SER A 34 -4.86 43.11 -9.63
CA SER A 34 -4.03 41.95 -9.27
C SER A 34 -2.90 42.29 -8.28
N GLN A 35 -2.85 43.49 -7.71
CA GLN A 35 -1.80 43.90 -6.76
C GLN A 35 -2.29 44.29 -5.36
N ALA A 36 -3.59 44.15 -5.05
CA ALA A 36 -4.16 44.56 -3.76
C ALA A 36 -4.31 43.44 -2.71
N ALA A 37 -3.87 42.20 -2.99
CA ALA A 37 -4.07 41.06 -2.09
C ALA A 37 -2.78 40.54 -1.39
N ALA A 38 -1.63 41.22 -1.56
CA ALA A 38 -0.35 40.79 -1.00
C ALA A 38 0.13 41.61 0.21
N ALA A 39 -0.67 42.55 0.73
CA ALA A 39 -0.24 43.49 1.76
C ALA A 39 -0.92 43.32 3.14
N GLU A 40 -1.70 42.26 3.36
CA GLU A 40 -2.52 42.12 4.58
C GLU A 40 -2.31 40.84 5.40
N LEU A 41 -1.10 40.24 5.34
CA LEU A 41 -0.75 39.05 6.13
C LEU A 41 0.53 39.20 6.98
N SER A 42 1.08 40.41 7.12
CA SER A 42 2.28 40.68 7.95
C SER A 42 2.00 41.31 9.32
N LYS A 43 0.74 41.32 9.77
CA LYS A 43 0.35 41.86 11.08
C LYS A 43 -0.36 40.77 11.88
N LEU A 44 0.39 39.97 12.64
CA LEU A 44 -0.04 39.28 13.86
C LEU A 44 1.11 38.38 14.36
N ALA A 45 2.09 39.00 15.05
CA ALA A 45 2.99 38.31 15.97
C ALA A 45 3.24 39.25 17.15
N PRO A 46 3.09 38.82 18.42
CA PRO A 46 3.39 39.64 19.57
C PRO A 46 4.86 39.51 20.00
N GLU A 47 5.51 40.66 20.21
CA GLU A 47 6.75 40.81 20.97
C GLU A 47 6.45 41.37 22.35
N ASP A 48 7.18 40.91 23.36
CA ASP A 48 7.73 41.68 24.50
C ASP A 48 8.50 40.69 25.40
N ALA A 49 9.65 40.95 26.01
CA ALA A 49 10.71 41.96 25.89
C ALA A 49 11.80 41.58 26.94
N GLY A 50 13.06 41.99 26.72
CA GLY A 50 14.12 42.06 27.75
C GLY A 50 15.39 41.27 27.41
N ALA A 51 16.33 41.73 26.59
CA ALA A 51 17.22 42.91 26.64
C ALA A 51 18.56 42.69 27.39
N HIS A 52 19.64 42.68 26.59
CA HIS A 52 21.03 43.18 26.82
C HIS A 52 21.90 42.53 27.92
N ALA A 53 23.24 42.34 27.78
CA ALA A 53 24.25 43.03 26.98
C ALA A 53 25.55 42.19 26.83
N GLY A 54 26.42 42.59 25.89
CA GLY A 54 27.88 42.52 26.04
C GLY A 54 28.63 41.53 25.13
N GLY A 55 29.30 42.05 24.09
CA GLY A 55 30.14 41.29 23.17
C GLY A 55 31.61 41.13 23.58
N ALA A 56 32.34 40.39 22.75
CA ALA A 56 33.77 40.47 22.40
C ALA A 56 34.54 39.13 22.41
N SER A 57 35.10 38.86 21.22
CA SER A 57 36.43 38.31 20.91
C SER A 57 36.85 36.86 21.24
N LEU A 58 37.30 36.22 20.15
CA LEU A 58 38.53 35.43 19.97
C LEU A 58 38.62 34.01 20.55
N GLY A 59 38.79 33.05 19.63
CA GLY A 59 40.01 32.24 19.57
C GLY A 59 40.18 31.09 20.56
N ALA A 60 40.06 29.87 20.02
CA ALA A 60 40.86 28.67 20.31
C ALA A 60 41.31 28.33 21.76
N SER A 61 41.02 27.07 22.12
CA SER A 61 41.96 26.09 22.72
C SER A 61 41.50 25.45 24.03
N LEU A 62 41.50 24.12 23.98
CA LEU A 62 41.83 23.12 25.00
C LEU A 62 41.32 23.22 26.46
N ALA A 63 40.66 22.11 26.83
CA ALA A 63 40.93 21.25 27.99
C ALA A 63 40.16 21.44 29.32
N ALA A 64 39.54 20.32 29.69
CA ALA A 64 39.44 19.72 31.02
C ALA A 64 38.43 20.28 32.06
N ALA A 65 37.30 19.58 32.18
CA ALA A 65 36.68 19.11 33.43
C ALA A 65 35.62 18.06 33.02
N GLY A 66 35.71 16.78 33.37
CA GLY A 66 35.73 16.28 34.74
C GLY A 66 34.30 15.97 35.16
N GLY A 67 33.75 14.83 34.74
CA GLY A 67 32.40 14.37 35.10
C GLY A 67 32.36 12.84 35.10
N GLU A 68 32.22 12.28 36.29
CA GLU A 68 32.39 10.87 36.64
C GLU A 68 31.43 9.94 35.87
N ALA A 69 32.00 8.99 35.13
CA ALA A 69 31.28 7.88 34.56
C ALA A 69 31.01 6.83 35.64
N SER A 70 29.75 6.70 36.07
CA SER A 70 29.32 5.58 36.88
C SER A 70 29.35 4.30 36.05
N ARG A 71 30.10 3.35 36.60
CA ARG A 71 30.37 1.99 36.13
C ARG A 71 29.03 1.26 35.88
N PHE A 72 28.71 1.03 34.60
CA PHE A 72 27.56 0.22 34.19
C PHE A 72 27.95 -1.27 34.34
N ASP A 73 27.42 -1.93 35.36
CA ASP A 73 27.51 -3.38 35.51
C ASP A 73 26.70 -4.05 34.39
N ARG A 74 27.41 -4.78 33.53
CA ARG A 74 26.95 -5.33 32.25
C ARG A 74 26.61 -6.82 32.32
N ASP A 75 26.40 -7.36 33.52
CA ASP A 75 26.23 -8.79 33.73
C ASP A 75 24.95 -9.08 34.52
N ALA A 76 23.84 -9.28 33.81
CA ALA A 76 22.69 -10.01 34.35
C ALA A 76 21.75 -10.54 33.25
N PHE A 77 21.76 -9.97 32.05
CA PHE A 77 21.00 -10.50 30.91
C PHE A 77 21.87 -10.35 29.67
N GLY A 78 21.96 -11.42 28.87
CA GLY A 78 22.75 -11.47 27.64
C GLY A 78 22.39 -10.38 26.63
N PRO A 79 23.22 -10.19 25.59
CA PRO A 79 23.09 -9.07 24.67
C PRO A 79 21.70 -9.03 24.03
N VAL A 80 21.16 -7.83 23.94
CA VAL A 80 19.99 -7.50 23.13
C VAL A 80 20.34 -7.83 21.68
N SER A 81 19.84 -8.95 21.15
CA SER A 81 19.96 -9.28 19.74
C SER A 81 19.09 -8.31 18.94
N GLY A 82 19.76 -7.45 18.18
CA GLY A 82 19.13 -6.54 17.24
C GLY A 82 18.37 -7.28 16.13
N SER A 83 17.52 -6.53 15.46
CA SER A 83 16.67 -6.87 14.31
C SER A 83 17.45 -7.21 13.03
N GLN A 84 18.39 -8.15 13.13
CA GLN A 84 18.97 -8.83 11.98
C GLN A 84 18.67 -10.33 12.13
N PRO A 85 18.34 -11.05 11.04
CA PRO A 85 18.32 -12.50 11.07
C PRO A 85 19.76 -12.97 11.33
N THR A 86 20.10 -13.22 12.59
CA THR A 86 21.38 -13.78 13.00
C THR A 86 21.34 -15.29 12.78
N ALA A 87 21.35 -15.68 11.51
CA ALA A 87 21.57 -17.05 11.07
C ALA A 87 22.25 -17.07 9.69
N PHE A 88 23.40 -16.41 9.57
CA PHE A 88 24.45 -16.87 8.66
C PHE A 88 25.68 -17.17 9.51
N PRO A 89 26.08 -18.45 9.65
CA PRO A 89 27.31 -18.75 10.35
C PRO A 89 28.47 -18.12 9.57
N ALA A 90 29.38 -17.47 10.31
CA ALA A 90 30.62 -16.94 9.77
C ALA A 90 31.36 -18.04 9.00
N PHE A 91 31.85 -17.68 7.81
CA PHE A 91 32.59 -18.52 6.88
C PHE A 91 33.83 -19.10 7.57
N ALA A 92 33.72 -20.32 8.08
CA ALA A 92 34.82 -21.12 8.59
C ALA A 92 34.68 -22.55 8.05
N GLY A 93 35.46 -22.85 7.00
CA GLY A 93 35.78 -24.21 6.58
C GLY A 93 34.75 -24.88 5.69
N LEU A 94 35.23 -25.36 4.53
CA LEU A 94 34.53 -26.24 3.60
C LEU A 94 33.70 -27.33 4.30
N GLY A 95 32.38 -27.31 4.08
CA GLY A 95 31.44 -28.35 4.47
C GLY A 95 30.05 -27.98 3.98
N ALA A 96 29.36 -28.92 3.34
CA ALA A 96 28.08 -28.76 2.67
C ALA A 96 27.09 -27.84 3.42
N GLY A 97 26.45 -26.93 2.69
CA GLY A 97 25.39 -26.06 3.20
C GLY A 97 24.23 -26.88 3.77
N ALA A 98 24.28 -27.12 5.07
CA ALA A 98 23.13 -27.59 5.83
C ALA A 98 22.21 -26.38 6.04
N VAL A 99 21.25 -26.22 5.11
CA VAL A 99 19.95 -25.67 5.48
C VAL A 99 19.49 -26.56 6.63
N GLY A 100 19.54 -26.04 7.87
CA GLY A 100 19.01 -26.78 9.02
C GLY A 100 17.59 -27.23 8.69
N PRO A 101 17.19 -28.46 9.03
CA PRO A 101 15.88 -28.97 8.65
C PRO A 101 14.81 -27.99 9.15
N LEU A 102 14.05 -27.38 8.23
CA LEU A 102 12.78 -26.75 8.56
C LEU A 102 11.95 -27.86 9.21
N ALA A 103 11.89 -27.88 10.54
CA ALA A 103 11.25 -28.96 11.30
C ALA A 103 9.72 -28.96 11.19
N SER A 104 9.15 -28.14 10.31
CA SER A 104 7.73 -28.07 10.04
C SER A 104 7.51 -27.55 8.62
N GLU A 105 6.65 -28.24 7.86
CA GLU A 105 6.26 -27.82 6.52
C GLU A 105 5.53 -26.46 6.57
N PRO A 106 5.73 -25.59 5.57
CA PRO A 106 4.99 -24.33 5.49
C PRO A 106 3.50 -24.64 5.37
N SER A 107 2.69 -23.99 6.20
CA SER A 107 1.23 -24.20 6.18
C SER A 107 0.47 -22.88 6.15
N ILE A 108 -0.68 -22.90 5.49
CA ILE A 108 -1.54 -21.74 5.29
C ILE A 108 -2.90 -22.06 5.91
N VAL A 109 -3.35 -21.21 6.84
CA VAL A 109 -4.67 -21.33 7.48
C VAL A 109 -5.50 -20.10 7.12
N VAL A 110 -6.53 -20.30 6.30
CA VAL A 110 -7.43 -19.22 5.91
C VAL A 110 -8.45 -18.96 7.02
N LYS A 111 -8.54 -17.72 7.50
CA LYS A 111 -9.51 -17.33 8.55
C LYS A 111 -10.79 -16.75 7.96
N GLU A 112 -10.65 -15.87 6.98
CA GLU A 112 -11.76 -15.10 6.42
C GLU A 112 -11.49 -14.89 4.93
N VAL A 113 -12.48 -15.24 4.11
CA VAL A 113 -12.49 -14.97 2.67
C VAL A 113 -13.70 -14.13 2.37
N SER A 114 -13.47 -13.00 1.72
CA SER A 114 -14.48 -12.09 1.22
C SER A 114 -13.96 -11.49 -0.09
N PRO A 115 -14.84 -11.06 -1.01
CA PRO A 115 -14.41 -10.55 -2.31
C PRO A 115 -13.44 -9.37 -2.17
N GLN A 116 -13.60 -8.53 -1.15
CA GLN A 116 -12.73 -7.36 -0.91
C GLN A 116 -11.60 -7.60 0.10
N ARG A 117 -11.65 -8.70 0.87
CA ARG A 117 -10.76 -8.89 2.01
C ARG A 117 -10.46 -10.36 2.24
N VAL A 118 -9.18 -10.70 2.35
CA VAL A 118 -8.74 -12.04 2.78
C VAL A 118 -7.85 -11.89 4.00
N LYS A 119 -8.12 -12.72 5.02
CA LYS A 119 -7.25 -12.89 6.19
C LYS A 119 -6.81 -14.34 6.26
N PHE A 120 -5.50 -14.56 6.22
CA PHE A 120 -4.91 -15.88 6.36
C PHE A 120 -3.68 -15.83 7.28
N ILE A 121 -3.36 -16.97 7.86
CA ILE A 121 -2.16 -17.18 8.66
C ILE A 121 -1.16 -17.96 7.80
N LEU A 122 0.08 -17.48 7.75
CA LEU A 122 1.21 -18.22 7.21
C LEU A 122 2.06 -18.71 8.38
N GLU A 123 2.20 -20.02 8.51
CA GLU A 123 2.99 -20.67 9.58
C GLU A 123 4.24 -21.35 8.99
N ASN A 124 5.29 -21.45 9.80
CA ASN A 124 6.55 -22.12 9.48
C ASN A 124 7.27 -21.53 8.25
N CYS A 125 7.23 -20.22 8.11
CA CYS A 125 7.94 -19.50 7.05
C CYS A 125 8.90 -18.46 7.64
N ASP A 126 9.89 -18.05 6.86
CA ASP A 126 10.77 -16.94 7.21
C ASP A 126 10.14 -15.58 6.88
N VAL A 127 10.61 -14.54 7.56
CA VAL A 127 10.21 -13.13 7.32
C VAL A 127 10.48 -12.72 5.88
N SER A 128 11.52 -13.27 5.25
CA SER A 128 11.89 -13.01 3.86
C SER A 128 10.79 -13.45 2.89
N ILE A 129 10.24 -14.66 3.07
CA ILE A 129 9.18 -15.22 2.21
C ILE A 129 7.88 -14.46 2.44
N ALA A 130 7.51 -14.20 3.69
CA ALA A 130 6.32 -13.42 4.03
C ALA A 130 6.38 -12.01 3.42
N ASN A 131 7.52 -11.34 3.52
CA ASN A 131 7.70 -10.01 2.93
C ASN A 131 7.77 -10.06 1.40
N ALA A 132 8.35 -11.11 0.81
CA ALA A 132 8.33 -11.31 -0.64
C ALA A 132 6.89 -11.42 -1.15
N LEU A 133 6.07 -12.28 -0.53
CA LEU A 133 4.66 -12.42 -0.88
C LEU A 133 3.91 -11.08 -0.76
N ARG A 134 4.13 -10.34 0.33
CA ARG A 134 3.57 -9.00 0.52
C ARG A 134 3.95 -8.05 -0.63
N ARG A 135 5.22 -8.04 -1.04
CA ARG A 135 5.72 -7.18 -2.11
C ARG A 135 5.16 -7.56 -3.48
N VAL A 136 5.06 -8.86 -3.77
CA VAL A 136 4.49 -9.36 -5.02
C VAL A 136 3.02 -8.95 -5.14
N MET A 137 2.22 -9.13 -4.08
CA MET A 137 0.82 -8.71 -4.04
C MET A 137 0.62 -7.21 -4.34
N ILE A 138 1.54 -6.35 -3.89
CA ILE A 138 1.43 -4.89 -4.09
C ILE A 138 1.93 -4.47 -5.47
N ALA A 139 3.06 -5.01 -5.91
CA ALA A 139 3.85 -4.42 -6.99
C ALA A 139 3.85 -5.22 -8.30
N GLU A 140 3.51 -6.51 -8.27
CA GLU A 140 3.76 -7.40 -9.41
C GLU A 140 2.54 -8.13 -9.92
N VAL A 141 1.47 -8.21 -9.13
CA VAL A 141 0.18 -8.69 -9.62
C VAL A 141 -0.34 -7.68 -10.66
N PRO A 142 -0.58 -8.10 -11.91
CA PRO A 142 -0.96 -7.20 -13.00
C PRO A 142 -2.42 -6.80 -12.92
N THR A 143 -2.72 -5.57 -13.35
CA THR A 143 -4.09 -5.03 -13.48
C THR A 143 -4.23 -4.19 -14.75
N LEU A 144 -5.47 -3.82 -15.09
CA LEU A 144 -5.79 -2.85 -16.14
C LEU A 144 -5.95 -1.47 -15.51
N ALA A 145 -5.34 -0.45 -16.11
CA ALA A 145 -5.55 0.95 -15.73
C ALA A 145 -5.47 1.85 -16.96
N ILE A 146 -6.14 3.01 -16.90
CA ILE A 146 -6.06 4.03 -17.96
C ILE A 146 -4.64 4.59 -18.01
N ASP A 147 -4.06 4.59 -19.20
CA ASP A 147 -2.70 5.07 -19.42
C ASP A 147 -2.66 6.27 -20.36
N LEU A 148 -3.32 6.17 -21.51
CA LEU A 148 -3.40 7.24 -22.47
C LEU A 148 -4.77 7.92 -22.40
N VAL A 149 -4.79 9.24 -22.26
CA VAL A 149 -5.99 10.07 -22.35
C VAL A 149 -5.82 11.07 -23.49
N THR A 150 -6.66 10.95 -24.51
CA THR A 150 -6.74 11.87 -25.64
C THR A 150 -7.86 12.86 -25.38
N VAL A 151 -7.49 14.12 -25.16
CA VAL A 151 -8.45 15.22 -24.93
C VAL A 151 -8.84 15.82 -26.27
N TYR A 152 -10.14 15.79 -26.59
CA TYR A 152 -10.70 16.48 -27.76
C TYR A 152 -11.23 17.86 -27.37
N GLU A 153 -11.92 17.93 -26.24
CA GLU A 153 -12.48 19.16 -25.72
C GLU A 153 -12.48 19.13 -24.19
N ASN A 154 -11.93 20.17 -23.56
CA ASN A 154 -12.08 20.39 -22.13
C ASN A 154 -12.33 21.88 -21.89
N THR A 155 -13.57 22.23 -21.56
CA THR A 155 -13.95 23.59 -21.15
C THR A 155 -14.25 23.67 -19.65
N SER A 156 -13.87 22.63 -18.89
CA SER A 156 -14.02 22.57 -17.44
C SER A 156 -13.00 23.47 -16.72
N VAL A 157 -13.16 23.58 -15.40
CA VAL A 157 -12.24 24.35 -14.54
C VAL A 157 -10.93 23.60 -14.26
N LEU A 158 -10.93 22.27 -14.38
CA LEU A 158 -9.75 21.46 -14.12
C LEU A 158 -8.90 21.36 -15.39
N HIS A 159 -7.59 21.55 -15.24
CA HIS A 159 -6.65 21.36 -16.34
C HIS A 159 -6.57 19.89 -16.77
N ASP A 160 -6.17 19.69 -18.03
CA ASP A 160 -6.15 18.39 -18.70
C ASP A 160 -5.31 17.36 -17.96
N GLU A 161 -4.17 17.77 -17.39
CA GLU A 161 -3.27 16.89 -16.65
C GLU A 161 -3.90 16.38 -15.35
N TYR A 162 -4.68 17.20 -14.65
CA TYR A 162 -5.37 16.78 -13.43
C TYR A 162 -6.50 15.82 -13.75
N LEU A 163 -7.26 16.06 -14.83
CA LEU A 163 -8.30 15.13 -15.27
C LEU A 163 -7.70 13.80 -15.70
N SER A 164 -6.64 13.84 -16.51
CA SER A 164 -5.92 12.65 -16.98
C SER A 164 -5.38 11.83 -15.81
N HIS A 165 -4.78 12.47 -14.82
CA HIS A 165 -4.29 11.80 -13.61
C HIS A 165 -5.42 11.14 -12.80
N ARG A 166 -6.57 11.82 -12.63
CA ARG A 166 -7.73 11.25 -11.93
C ARG A 166 -8.33 10.06 -12.67
N LEU A 167 -8.46 10.16 -13.99
CA LEU A 167 -8.93 9.07 -14.84
C LEU A 167 -7.98 7.86 -14.77
N GLY A 168 -6.67 8.10 -14.72
CA GLY A 168 -5.64 7.07 -14.54
C GLY A 168 -5.77 6.26 -13.26
N LEU A 169 -6.35 6.84 -12.20
CA LEU A 169 -6.53 6.20 -10.89
C LEU A 169 -7.88 5.49 -10.73
N LEU A 170 -8.73 5.46 -11.76
CA LEU A 170 -9.99 4.73 -11.70
C LEU A 170 -9.72 3.21 -11.69
N PRO A 171 -10.24 2.46 -10.70
CA PRO A 171 -10.10 1.01 -10.66
C PRO A 171 -10.95 0.37 -11.76
N ILE A 172 -10.31 -0.33 -12.70
CA ILE A 172 -10.98 -1.07 -13.79
C ILE A 172 -11.08 -2.55 -13.40
N ASP A 173 -12.20 -3.20 -13.68
CA ASP A 173 -12.35 -4.65 -13.50
C ASP A 173 -11.23 -5.39 -14.22
N SER A 174 -10.38 -6.07 -13.46
CA SER A 174 -9.22 -6.81 -13.97
C SER A 174 -9.29 -8.30 -13.64
N THR A 175 -10.48 -8.83 -13.31
CA THR A 175 -10.71 -10.27 -13.08
C THR A 175 -10.15 -11.15 -14.20
N ARG A 176 -10.21 -10.65 -15.45
CA ARG A 176 -9.72 -11.33 -16.67
C ARG A 176 -8.38 -10.79 -17.20
N VAL A 177 -7.53 -10.22 -16.36
CA VAL A 177 -6.23 -9.65 -16.77
C VAL A 177 -5.28 -10.67 -17.43
N ALA A 178 -5.48 -11.96 -17.19
CA ALA A 178 -4.72 -13.03 -17.83
C ALA A 178 -4.97 -13.11 -19.34
N GLU A 179 -6.14 -12.68 -19.83
CA GLU A 179 -6.50 -12.69 -21.26
C GLU A 179 -5.79 -11.58 -22.05
N PHE A 180 -5.32 -10.54 -21.37
CA PHE A 180 -4.65 -9.41 -21.97
C PHE A 180 -3.14 -9.62 -22.05
N VAL A 181 -2.56 -9.30 -23.20
CA VAL A 181 -1.12 -9.30 -23.42
C VAL A 181 -0.57 -7.93 -23.01
N ASN A 182 0.64 -7.90 -22.43
CA ASN A 182 1.31 -6.64 -22.18
C ASN A 182 1.56 -5.91 -23.50
N ARG A 183 1.59 -4.58 -23.47
CA ARG A 183 1.81 -3.80 -24.70
C ARG A 183 3.17 -4.10 -25.34
N GLU A 184 4.19 -4.31 -24.53
CA GLU A 184 5.57 -4.60 -24.97
C GLU A 184 5.70 -5.96 -25.66
N ASP A 185 4.85 -6.92 -25.29
CA ASP A 185 4.86 -8.29 -25.82
C ASP A 185 3.90 -8.46 -27.01
N CYS A 186 3.28 -7.36 -27.50
CA CYS A 186 2.23 -7.41 -28.51
C CYS A 186 2.74 -6.96 -29.90
N ASP A 187 2.50 -7.77 -30.93
CA ASP A 187 2.93 -7.51 -32.32
C ASP A 187 2.11 -6.44 -33.07
N CYS A 188 1.38 -5.55 -32.39
CA CYS A 188 0.53 -4.55 -33.04
C CYS A 188 1.22 -3.18 -33.15
N ALA A 189 0.88 -2.41 -34.18
CA ALA A 189 1.49 -1.08 -34.40
C ALA A 189 1.08 -0.03 -33.35
N ASP A 190 -0.19 -0.01 -32.94
CA ASP A 190 -0.71 0.96 -31.97
C ASP A 190 -1.44 0.27 -30.81
N HIS A 191 -2.73 -0.03 -31.02
CA HIS A 191 -3.64 -0.56 -30.02
C HIS A 191 -4.54 -1.59 -30.68
N CYS A 192 -4.61 -2.79 -30.10
CA CYS A 192 -5.51 -3.83 -30.54
C CYS A 192 -6.39 -4.33 -29.38
N PRO A 193 -7.48 -5.05 -29.66
CA PRO A 193 -8.37 -5.55 -28.61
C PRO A 193 -7.74 -6.60 -27.68
N ARG A 194 -6.52 -7.10 -27.99
CA ARG A 194 -5.77 -8.03 -27.14
C ARG A 194 -4.86 -7.34 -26.11
N CYS A 195 -4.40 -6.12 -26.40
CA CYS A 195 -3.45 -5.40 -25.54
C CYS A 195 -4.05 -4.16 -24.86
N SER A 196 -5.24 -3.73 -25.29
CA SER A 196 -5.82 -2.47 -24.83
C SER A 196 -7.35 -2.47 -24.84
N VAL A 197 -7.92 -1.63 -23.99
CA VAL A 197 -9.36 -1.37 -23.88
C VAL A 197 -9.61 0.12 -24.06
N GLN A 198 -10.60 0.49 -24.88
CA GLN A 198 -10.89 1.89 -25.19
C GLN A 198 -12.21 2.35 -24.56
N TYR A 199 -12.18 3.56 -24.02
CA TYR A 199 -13.33 4.21 -23.40
C TYR A 199 -13.51 5.62 -23.94
N ALA A 200 -14.74 6.12 -23.84
CA ALA A 200 -15.11 7.48 -24.22
C ALA A 200 -15.87 8.16 -23.07
N LEU A 201 -15.55 9.42 -22.83
CA LEU A 201 -16.26 10.31 -21.92
C LEU A 201 -16.68 11.55 -22.73
N ASP A 202 -17.97 11.67 -23.03
CA ASP A 202 -18.54 12.80 -23.77
C ASP A 202 -19.73 13.35 -23.00
N VAL A 203 -19.51 14.46 -22.30
CA VAL A 203 -20.49 15.05 -21.39
C VAL A 203 -20.55 16.55 -21.55
N VAL A 204 -21.76 17.09 -21.74
CA VAL A 204 -22.04 18.52 -21.82
C VAL A 204 -23.06 18.92 -20.75
N CYS A 205 -22.73 19.92 -19.94
CA CYS A 205 -23.60 20.39 -18.88
C CYS A 205 -24.62 21.41 -19.41
N GLN A 206 -25.87 20.98 -19.56
CA GLN A 206 -26.99 21.86 -19.94
C GLN A 206 -27.63 22.56 -18.72
N ASN A 207 -27.55 21.94 -17.53
CA ASN A 207 -28.09 22.45 -16.28
C ASN A 207 -27.11 23.39 -15.55
N ASP A 208 -27.49 23.94 -14.39
CA ASP A 208 -26.63 24.86 -13.61
C ASP A 208 -25.33 24.19 -13.11
N SER A 209 -25.42 22.92 -12.71
CA SER A 209 -24.24 22.08 -12.48
C SER A 209 -24.50 20.62 -12.76
N LEU A 210 -23.45 19.93 -13.19
CA LEU A 210 -23.40 18.49 -13.40
C LEU A 210 -22.15 17.92 -12.73
N LEU A 211 -22.31 16.86 -11.94
CA LEU A 211 -21.18 16.09 -11.41
C LEU A 211 -20.90 14.93 -12.36
N VAL A 212 -19.75 14.97 -13.02
CA VAL A 212 -19.29 13.88 -13.90
C VAL A 212 -18.61 12.83 -13.04
N THR A 213 -18.99 11.57 -13.24
CA THR A 213 -18.55 10.41 -12.48
C THR A 213 -18.06 9.30 -13.40
N HIS A 214 -17.40 8.28 -12.86
CA HIS A 214 -17.00 7.10 -13.65
C HIS A 214 -18.16 6.36 -14.36
N ARG A 215 -19.42 6.61 -13.97
CA ARG A 215 -20.60 6.01 -14.63
C ARG A 215 -20.92 6.66 -15.98
N ASP A 216 -20.45 7.88 -16.21
CA ASP A 216 -20.62 8.59 -17.47
C ASP A 216 -19.62 8.11 -18.54
N ILE A 217 -18.70 7.23 -18.16
CA ILE A 217 -17.73 6.60 -19.07
C ILE A 217 -18.43 5.48 -19.84
N THR A 218 -18.30 5.51 -21.16
CA THR A 218 -18.81 4.48 -22.07
C THR A 218 -17.66 3.69 -22.67
N ALA A 219 -17.87 2.40 -22.91
CA ALA A 219 -16.93 1.59 -23.66
C ALA A 219 -17.05 1.92 -25.14
N ASP A 220 -15.93 2.09 -25.84
CA ASP A 220 -15.98 2.24 -27.29
C ASP A 220 -16.20 0.85 -27.91
N HIS A 221 -17.35 0.66 -28.56
CA HIS A 221 -17.82 -0.62 -29.13
C HIS A 221 -16.88 -1.22 -30.19
N ALA A 222 -15.85 -0.51 -30.64
CA ALA A 222 -14.81 -1.04 -31.51
C ALA A 222 -13.80 -1.98 -30.80
N SER A 223 -13.82 -2.06 -29.46
CA SER A 223 -12.79 -2.73 -28.64
C SER A 223 -13.18 -4.12 -28.10
N HIS A 224 -14.06 -4.85 -28.81
CA HIS A 224 -14.35 -6.25 -28.46
C HIS A 224 -13.08 -7.11 -28.49
N GLY A 225 -12.74 -7.68 -27.33
CA GLY A 225 -11.67 -8.68 -27.17
C GLY A 225 -11.84 -9.87 -28.13
N PRO A 226 -10.87 -10.81 -28.18
CA PRO A 226 -10.78 -11.80 -29.25
C PRO A 226 -12.09 -12.59 -29.37
N ALA A 227 -12.79 -12.39 -30.49
CA ALA A 227 -13.88 -13.25 -30.91
C ALA A 227 -13.34 -14.66 -31.08
N LEU A 228 -13.71 -15.57 -30.19
CA LEU A 228 -13.55 -16.99 -30.46
C LEU A 228 -14.36 -17.32 -31.72
N ALA A 229 -13.70 -17.94 -32.69
CA ALA A 229 -14.31 -18.42 -33.91
C ALA A 229 -15.35 -19.51 -33.58
N GLY A 230 -16.60 -19.10 -33.38
CA GLY A 230 -17.71 -19.98 -33.06
C GLY A 230 -18.89 -19.19 -32.54
N GLY A 231 -19.83 -18.85 -33.42
CA GLY A 231 -21.00 -18.02 -33.13
C GLY A 231 -21.83 -18.53 -31.95
N GLY A 232 -21.62 -17.91 -30.79
CA GLY A 232 -22.38 -18.10 -29.56
C GLY A 232 -22.03 -16.95 -28.63
N PHE A 233 -22.79 -15.86 -28.71
CA PHE A 233 -22.60 -14.63 -27.96
C PHE A 233 -22.82 -14.88 -26.46
N LEU A 234 -21.74 -15.12 -25.72
CA LEU A 234 -21.67 -14.66 -24.35
C LEU A 234 -21.13 -13.22 -24.43
N ASP A 235 -21.98 -12.25 -24.09
CA ASP A 235 -21.63 -10.85 -23.91
C ASP A 235 -20.66 -10.72 -22.72
N LEU A 236 -19.42 -11.13 -22.94
CA LEU A 236 -18.33 -11.03 -21.96
C LEU A 236 -17.85 -9.59 -21.97
N GLY A 237 -18.70 -8.70 -21.47
CA GLY A 237 -18.63 -7.25 -21.58
C GLY A 237 -17.25 -6.64 -21.34
N CYS A 238 -17.03 -5.48 -21.93
CA CYS A 238 -15.84 -4.66 -21.72
C CYS A 238 -15.57 -4.47 -20.23
N PRO A 239 -14.34 -4.67 -19.72
CA PRO A 239 -14.04 -4.40 -18.31
C PRO A 239 -14.36 -2.93 -18.04
N MET A 240 -15.25 -2.65 -17.09
CA MET A 240 -15.65 -1.28 -16.77
C MET A 240 -15.01 -0.82 -15.46
N PRO A 241 -14.89 0.50 -15.25
CA PRO A 241 -14.53 1.03 -13.93
C PRO A 241 -15.52 0.55 -12.86
N VAL A 242 -15.01 -0.05 -11.78
CA VAL A 242 -15.83 -0.70 -10.74
C VAL A 242 -16.04 0.25 -9.56
N PRO A 243 -17.27 0.39 -9.03
CA PRO A 243 -17.46 1.02 -7.74
C PRO A 243 -17.02 0.07 -6.61
N LEU A 244 -16.36 0.60 -5.58
CA LEU A 244 -15.89 -0.13 -4.40
C LEU A 244 -16.97 -0.92 -3.63
N LEU A 245 -18.27 -0.72 -3.91
CA LEU A 245 -19.38 -1.26 -3.13
C LEU A 245 -20.48 -1.81 -4.05
N ARG A 246 -20.46 -3.13 -4.32
CA ARG A 246 -21.65 -3.86 -4.81
C ARG A 246 -22.65 -4.17 -3.69
N GLU A 247 -22.22 -4.07 -2.45
CA GLU A 247 -23.03 -4.41 -1.27
C GLU A 247 -22.88 -3.32 -0.22
N MET A 248 -23.72 -2.29 -0.28
CA MET A 248 -24.30 -1.63 0.90
C MET A 248 -25.46 -0.76 0.41
N GLN A 249 -26.62 -0.99 1.01
CA GLN A 249 -27.82 -0.19 0.86
C GLN A 249 -27.54 1.27 1.26
N GLN A 250 -27.16 2.13 0.31
CA GLN A 250 -27.36 3.56 0.46
C GLN A 250 -27.42 4.26 -0.89
N LYS A 251 -28.55 4.91 -1.10
CA LYS A 251 -29.06 5.56 -2.28
C LYS A 251 -28.27 6.81 -2.72
N GLU A 252 -27.05 7.03 -2.24
CA GLU A 252 -26.35 8.33 -2.32
C GLU A 252 -24.81 8.25 -2.36
N LEU A 253 -24.23 7.29 -3.09
CA LEU A 253 -22.86 7.46 -3.57
C LEU A 253 -22.92 7.52 -5.10
N ASP A 254 -22.99 8.77 -5.61
CA ASP A 254 -22.88 9.17 -7.02
C ASP A 254 -21.48 8.82 -7.55
N GLY A 255 -21.17 7.53 -7.60
CA GLY A 255 -19.91 6.98 -8.09
C GLY A 255 -18.62 7.65 -7.61
N ILE A 256 -17.51 7.33 -8.28
CA ILE A 256 -16.25 8.07 -8.15
C ILE A 256 -16.39 9.38 -8.94
N PRO A 257 -16.35 10.56 -8.29
CA PRO A 257 -16.42 11.85 -8.98
C PRO A 257 -15.13 12.14 -9.74
N ILE A 258 -15.26 12.67 -10.95
CA ILE A 258 -14.13 13.06 -11.82
C ILE A 258 -14.01 14.58 -11.85
N VAL A 259 -15.07 15.27 -12.28
CA VAL A 259 -15.11 16.73 -12.41
C VAL A 259 -16.51 17.27 -12.22
N LYS A 260 -16.63 18.49 -11.70
CA LYS A 260 -17.89 19.21 -11.64
C LYS A 260 -17.92 20.26 -12.74
N LEU A 261 -18.95 20.20 -13.58
CA LEU A 261 -19.19 21.12 -14.68
C LEU A 261 -20.27 22.12 -14.30
N ARG A 262 -20.16 23.33 -14.86
CA ARG A 262 -21.20 24.36 -14.87
C ARG A 262 -21.84 24.46 -16.25
N ARG A 263 -22.96 25.18 -16.32
CA ARG A 263 -23.69 25.40 -17.57
C ARG A 263 -22.76 25.78 -18.72
N ASN A 264 -22.94 25.11 -19.86
CA ASN A 264 -22.17 25.26 -21.10
C ASN A 264 -20.71 24.78 -21.04
N GLN A 265 -20.29 24.10 -19.97
CA GLN A 265 -19.02 23.37 -19.96
C GLN A 265 -19.20 21.94 -20.47
N SER A 266 -18.17 21.45 -21.13
CA SER A 266 -18.08 20.20 -21.86
C SER A 266 -16.75 19.51 -21.58
N VAL A 267 -16.79 18.18 -21.54
CA VAL A 267 -15.61 17.32 -21.50
C VAL A 267 -15.80 16.22 -22.52
N ASN A 268 -14.90 16.16 -23.50
CA ASN A 268 -14.80 15.12 -24.51
C ASN A 268 -13.38 14.54 -24.50
N MET A 269 -13.27 13.30 -24.01
CA MET A 269 -12.01 12.58 -23.87
C MET A 269 -12.17 11.14 -24.32
N ARG A 270 -11.12 10.60 -24.97
CA ARG A 270 -10.96 9.16 -25.17
C ARG A 270 -9.83 8.64 -24.31
N MET A 271 -10.01 7.44 -23.79
CA MET A 271 -9.09 6.85 -22.83
C MET A 271 -8.75 5.45 -23.28
N THR A 272 -7.48 5.08 -23.15
CA THR A 272 -7.00 3.72 -23.45
C THR A 272 -6.40 3.13 -22.18
N ALA A 273 -6.95 2.00 -21.75
CA ALA A 273 -6.41 1.20 -20.67
C ALA A 273 -5.53 0.08 -21.18
N ILE A 274 -4.45 -0.18 -20.46
CA ILE A 274 -3.48 -1.21 -20.74
C ILE A 274 -3.20 -2.03 -19.48
N LYS A 275 -2.72 -3.26 -19.71
CA LYS A 275 -2.19 -4.11 -18.65
C LYS A 275 -0.85 -3.57 -18.15
N GLY A 276 -0.70 -3.50 -16.84
CA GLY A 276 0.53 -3.07 -16.18
C GLY A 276 0.66 -3.64 -14.77
N ILE A 277 1.77 -3.33 -14.10
CA ILE A 277 2.09 -3.79 -12.74
C ILE A 277 2.33 -2.60 -11.80
N GLY A 278 2.04 -2.78 -10.51
CA GLY A 278 2.20 -1.74 -9.49
C GLY A 278 3.63 -1.19 -9.35
N LYS A 279 4.65 -1.94 -9.78
CA LYS A 279 6.05 -1.49 -9.82
C LYS A 279 6.28 -0.34 -10.79
N LEU A 280 5.51 -0.27 -11.88
CA LEU A 280 5.59 0.81 -12.87
C LEU A 280 4.90 2.07 -12.34
N HIS A 281 3.70 1.92 -11.80
CA HIS A 281 2.94 3.01 -11.20
C HIS A 281 1.90 2.47 -10.21
N ALA A 282 1.62 3.21 -9.14
CA ALA A 282 0.70 2.80 -8.09
C ALA A 282 -0.75 2.57 -8.58
N LYS A 283 -1.13 3.17 -9.73
CA LYS A 283 -2.45 2.96 -10.37
C LYS A 283 -2.74 1.51 -10.73
N TRP A 284 -1.69 0.70 -10.93
CA TRP A 284 -1.82 -0.73 -11.22
C TRP A 284 -1.74 -1.62 -9.97
N SER A 285 -1.70 -1.05 -8.76
CA SER A 285 -1.77 -1.84 -7.52
C SER A 285 -3.17 -2.44 -7.37
N PRO A 286 -3.33 -3.78 -7.32
CA PRO A 286 -4.64 -4.41 -7.12
C PRO A 286 -5.12 -4.33 -5.67
N VAL A 287 -4.22 -4.04 -4.74
CA VAL A 287 -4.50 -3.98 -3.31
C VAL A 287 -4.58 -2.54 -2.83
N ALA A 288 -5.57 -2.26 -1.98
CA ALA A 288 -5.62 -1.05 -1.19
C ALA A 288 -4.57 -1.13 -0.07
N THR A 289 -4.49 -2.29 0.59
CA THR A 289 -3.41 -2.59 1.53
C THR A 289 -3.15 -4.10 1.59
N ALA A 290 -1.88 -4.47 1.59
CA ALA A 290 -1.44 -5.81 1.93
C ALA A 290 -0.41 -5.69 3.06
N SER A 291 -0.74 -6.24 4.21
CA SER A 291 0.10 -6.17 5.40
C SER A 291 0.03 -7.48 6.18
N TYR A 292 1.05 -7.73 6.98
CA TYR A 292 1.06 -8.83 7.92
C TYR A 292 1.48 -8.35 9.30
N LYS A 293 1.04 -9.09 10.32
CA LYS A 293 1.43 -8.88 11.72
C LYS A 293 2.05 -10.15 12.28
N PHE A 294 3.08 -9.99 13.09
CA PHE A 294 3.66 -11.08 13.87
C PHE A 294 2.75 -11.43 15.04
N GLU A 295 2.70 -12.70 15.43
CA GLU A 295 2.06 -13.08 16.68
C GLU A 295 2.86 -12.52 17.87
N PRO A 296 2.25 -11.74 18.79
CA PRO A 296 2.95 -11.29 19.97
C PRO A 296 3.15 -12.44 20.96
N GLU A 297 4.41 -12.81 21.20
CA GLU A 297 4.81 -13.70 22.29
C GLU A 297 5.00 -12.88 23.56
N ILE A 298 4.03 -13.02 24.46
CA ILE A 298 4.06 -12.39 25.76
C ILE A 298 4.40 -13.46 26.80
N ALA A 299 5.60 -13.35 27.37
CA ALA A 299 6.10 -14.23 28.41
C ALA A 299 6.29 -13.44 29.71
N PHE A 300 5.93 -14.09 30.82
CA PHE A 300 6.17 -13.57 32.16
C PHE A 300 7.25 -14.39 32.85
N GLN A 301 8.09 -13.73 33.65
CA GLN A 301 9.01 -14.46 34.53
C GLN A 301 8.25 -14.99 35.75
N GLU A 302 8.11 -16.31 35.84
CA GLU A 302 7.26 -16.99 36.84
C GLU A 302 7.62 -16.61 38.29
N GLU A 303 8.91 -16.57 38.63
CA GLU A 303 9.39 -16.24 39.98
C GLU A 303 9.03 -14.81 40.40
N LEU A 304 9.19 -13.84 39.48
CA LEU A 304 8.88 -12.44 39.74
C LEU A 304 7.37 -12.22 39.78
N LEU A 305 6.61 -12.96 38.96
CA LEU A 305 5.16 -12.91 38.95
C LEU A 305 4.56 -13.52 40.23
N ALA A 306 5.17 -14.57 40.78
CA ALA A 306 4.79 -15.15 42.05
C ALA A 306 5.09 -14.19 43.23
N ARG A 307 6.16 -13.42 43.17
CA ARG A 307 6.50 -12.42 44.22
C ARG A 307 5.69 -11.12 44.12
N ALA A 308 5.23 -10.76 42.93
CA ALA A 308 4.51 -9.50 42.70
C ALA A 308 3.12 -9.52 43.37
N PRO A 309 2.76 -8.50 44.17
CA PRO A 309 1.46 -8.41 44.81
C PRO A 309 0.33 -8.21 43.78
N ALA A 310 -0.89 -8.56 44.17
CA ALA A 310 -2.09 -8.42 43.35
C ALA A 310 -2.26 -7.01 42.74
N GLU A 311 -1.97 -5.96 43.52
CA GLU A 311 -2.10 -4.57 43.06
C GLU A 311 -1.14 -4.24 41.90
N VAL A 312 0.08 -4.78 41.93
CA VAL A 312 1.06 -4.59 40.84
C VAL A 312 0.56 -5.27 39.56
N LYS A 313 0.02 -6.49 39.68
CA LYS A 313 -0.55 -7.23 38.54
C LYS A 313 -1.75 -6.51 37.94
N ARG A 314 -2.63 -5.95 38.78
CA ARG A 314 -3.77 -5.13 38.35
C ARG A 314 -3.32 -3.88 37.59
N GLN A 315 -2.31 -3.16 38.09
CA GLN A 315 -1.77 -1.98 37.42
C GLN A 315 -1.09 -2.31 36.08
N ILE A 316 -0.40 -3.46 35.99
CA ILE A 316 0.19 -3.93 34.73
C ILE A 316 -0.92 -4.28 33.74
N ALA A 317 -1.99 -4.96 34.16
CA ALA A 317 -3.14 -5.23 33.30
C ALA A 317 -3.78 -3.93 32.78
N ALA A 318 -4.03 -2.97 33.67
CA ALA A 318 -4.62 -1.68 33.35
C ALA A 318 -3.72 -0.77 32.48
N SER A 319 -2.41 -1.02 32.45
CA SER A 319 -1.48 -0.26 31.61
C SER A 319 -1.67 -0.51 30.11
N CYS A 320 -2.35 -1.59 29.72
CA CYS A 320 -2.55 -1.92 28.31
C CYS A 320 -3.83 -1.26 27.77
N PRO A 321 -3.74 -0.31 26.82
CA PRO A 321 -4.90 0.37 26.26
C PRO A 321 -5.77 -0.52 25.35
N ARG A 322 -5.31 -1.74 25.06
CA ARG A 322 -5.97 -2.73 24.19
C ARG A 322 -6.47 -3.95 24.94
N GLU A 323 -6.46 -3.90 26.27
CA GLU A 323 -7.02 -4.93 27.16
C GLU A 323 -6.51 -6.34 26.82
N VAL A 324 -5.20 -6.44 26.53
CA VAL A 324 -4.55 -7.72 26.19
C VAL A 324 -4.49 -8.67 27.39
N TYR A 325 -4.47 -8.09 28.59
CA TYR A 325 -4.33 -8.79 29.85
C TYR A 325 -5.66 -8.77 30.61
N SER A 326 -6.02 -9.91 31.20
CA SER A 326 -7.07 -9.98 32.20
C SER A 326 -6.51 -10.32 33.57
N PHE A 327 -7.17 -9.80 34.60
CA PHE A 327 -6.76 -9.98 35.98
C PHE A 327 -7.93 -10.57 36.77
N THR A 328 -7.69 -11.68 37.45
CA THR A 328 -8.68 -12.35 38.30
C THR A 328 -8.20 -12.35 39.75
N ASP A 329 -9.05 -11.81 40.65
CA ASP A 329 -8.81 -11.80 42.08
C ASP A 329 -9.17 -13.17 42.68
N ASP A 330 -8.17 -14.05 42.81
CA ASP A 330 -8.34 -15.32 43.52
C ASP A 330 -8.33 -15.06 45.05
N THR A 331 -9.52 -14.90 45.61
CA THR A 331 -9.73 -14.84 47.07
C THR A 331 -9.47 -16.18 47.77
N ALA A 332 -9.39 -17.29 47.01
CA ALA A 332 -9.24 -18.66 47.53
C ALA A 332 -7.79 -19.10 47.82
N THR A 333 -6.77 -18.49 47.18
CA THR A 333 -5.38 -18.99 47.20
C THR A 333 -4.39 -17.96 47.79
N GLY A 334 -4.82 -17.21 48.81
CA GLY A 334 -3.92 -16.29 49.53
C GLY A 334 -3.67 -14.94 48.84
N GLY A 335 -4.61 -14.45 48.02
CA GLY A 335 -4.73 -13.03 47.69
C GLY A 335 -3.74 -12.46 46.67
N ASN A 336 -3.03 -13.29 45.90
CA ASN A 336 -1.99 -12.78 45.01
C ASN A 336 -2.44 -12.43 43.58
N GLY A 337 -3.69 -12.74 43.20
CA GLY A 337 -4.28 -12.43 41.89
C GLY A 337 -3.58 -13.09 40.69
N ILE A 338 -4.34 -13.55 39.70
CA ILE A 338 -3.79 -14.16 38.48
C ILE A 338 -3.86 -13.15 37.33
N LEU A 339 -2.71 -12.88 36.72
CA LEU A 339 -2.59 -12.13 35.47
C LEU A 339 -2.57 -13.12 34.30
N ARG A 340 -3.55 -13.04 33.39
CA ARG A 340 -3.63 -13.89 32.20
C ARG A 340 -3.56 -13.04 30.94
N VAL A 341 -3.09 -13.64 29.86
CA VAL A 341 -3.14 -13.05 28.53
C VAL A 341 -4.36 -13.62 27.82
N GLU A 342 -5.36 -12.79 27.55
CA GLU A 342 -6.56 -13.23 26.83
C GLU A 342 -6.36 -13.13 25.32
N ASN A 343 -6.06 -11.93 24.83
CA ASN A 343 -5.97 -11.68 23.40
C ASN A 343 -4.61 -11.09 23.00
N LYS A 344 -3.65 -11.99 22.74
CA LYS A 344 -2.29 -11.66 22.30
C LYS A 344 -2.29 -10.73 21.07
N MET A 345 -3.18 -10.96 20.11
CA MET A 345 -3.22 -10.24 18.83
C MET A 345 -3.63 -8.77 18.92
N ASN A 346 -4.22 -8.36 20.04
CA ASN A 346 -4.58 -6.96 20.28
C ASN A 346 -3.38 -6.09 20.70
N CYS A 347 -2.24 -6.71 21.04
CA CYS A 347 -1.03 -5.99 21.42
C CYS A 347 -0.46 -5.20 20.23
N ILE A 348 -0.27 -3.89 20.43
CA ILE A 348 0.30 -2.97 19.44
C ILE A 348 1.80 -2.70 19.66
N TYR A 349 2.47 -3.50 20.50
CA TYR A 349 3.89 -3.31 20.86
C TYR A 349 4.22 -1.91 21.42
N CYS A 350 3.31 -1.33 22.21
CA CYS A 350 3.52 -0.01 22.83
C CYS A 350 4.48 -0.01 24.04
N ASP A 351 4.94 -1.18 24.48
CA ASP A 351 5.83 -1.41 25.63
C ASP A 351 5.39 -0.82 26.99
N GLN A 352 4.15 -0.31 27.10
CA GLN A 352 3.61 0.26 28.34
C GLN A 352 3.61 -0.75 29.51
N CYS A 353 3.31 -2.01 29.24
CA CYS A 353 3.39 -3.07 30.25
C CYS A 353 4.82 -3.32 30.77
N LYS A 354 5.84 -3.12 29.93
CA LYS A 354 7.26 -3.21 30.33
C LYS A 354 7.66 -2.01 31.16
N ILE A 355 7.29 -0.80 30.72
CA ILE A 355 7.59 0.45 31.41
C ILE A 355 6.95 0.44 32.81
N LYS A 356 5.65 0.13 32.88
CA LYS A 356 4.92 0.09 34.15
C LYS A 356 5.48 -0.97 35.11
N ALA A 357 5.88 -2.14 34.61
CA ALA A 357 6.52 -3.15 35.43
C ALA A 357 7.87 -2.67 35.99
N GLN A 358 8.65 -1.93 35.20
CA GLN A 358 9.93 -1.35 35.63
C GLN A 358 9.73 -0.24 36.69
N ASP A 359 8.74 0.62 36.52
CA ASP A 359 8.41 1.68 37.47
C ASP A 359 7.99 1.11 38.84
N LEU A 360 7.34 -0.05 38.83
CA LEU A 360 6.93 -0.77 40.04
C LEU A 360 8.07 -1.59 40.67
N GLY A 361 9.30 -1.49 40.14
CA GLY A 361 10.48 -2.20 40.65
C GLY A 361 10.65 -3.63 40.13
N TYR A 362 9.79 -4.10 39.23
CA TYR A 362 9.84 -5.43 38.62
C TYR A 362 10.47 -5.36 37.23
N ARG A 363 11.78 -5.13 37.20
CA ARG A 363 12.54 -5.17 35.95
C ARG A 363 12.45 -6.58 35.35
N LYS A 364 12.17 -6.65 34.04
CA LYS A 364 12.16 -7.89 33.24
C LYS A 364 11.05 -8.90 33.58
N LEU A 365 10.03 -8.46 34.32
CA LEU A 365 8.83 -9.26 34.57
C LEU A 365 8.07 -9.62 33.30
N VAL A 366 7.96 -8.67 32.36
CA VAL A 366 7.20 -8.83 31.12
C VAL A 366 8.16 -8.80 29.93
N ARG A 367 8.13 -9.85 29.11
CA ARG A 367 8.82 -9.91 27.82
C ARG A 367 7.75 -9.98 26.72
N VAL A 368 7.85 -9.06 25.77
CA VAL A 368 6.98 -9.01 24.58
C VAL A 368 7.90 -9.05 23.38
N GLU A 369 7.83 -10.12 22.61
CA GLU A 369 8.61 -10.35 21.40
C GLU A 369 7.71 -10.81 20.25
N PRO A 370 8.06 -10.49 19.00
CA PRO A 370 7.33 -11.00 17.85
C PRO A 370 7.73 -12.46 17.55
N ASN A 371 6.75 -13.33 17.29
CA ASN A 371 7.00 -14.64 16.72
C ASN A 371 7.32 -14.51 15.23
N GLU A 372 8.56 -14.82 14.84
CA GLU A 372 9.03 -14.71 13.45
C GLU A 372 8.61 -15.87 12.54
N ARG A 373 7.88 -16.87 13.05
CA ARG A 373 7.42 -18.05 12.29
C ARG A 373 5.94 -18.01 11.91
N LYS A 374 5.16 -17.12 12.52
CA LYS A 374 3.70 -17.06 12.36
C LYS A 374 3.24 -15.65 12.00
N PHE A 375 2.70 -15.52 10.79
CA PHE A 375 2.31 -14.24 10.21
C PHE A 375 0.82 -14.20 9.93
N TYR A 376 0.17 -13.16 10.44
CA TYR A 376 -1.24 -12.89 10.17
C TYR A 376 -1.35 -11.88 9.04
N PHE A 377 -1.67 -12.35 7.83
CA PHE A 377 -1.88 -11.51 6.67
C PHE A 377 -3.29 -10.91 6.67
N THR A 378 -3.37 -9.67 6.21
CA THR A 378 -4.61 -8.99 5.85
C THR A 378 -4.39 -8.33 4.49
N VAL A 379 -5.14 -8.81 3.51
CA VAL A 379 -5.11 -8.34 2.12
C VAL A 379 -6.46 -7.72 1.81
N GLU A 380 -6.45 -6.45 1.41
CA GLU A 380 -7.64 -5.70 1.02
C GLU A 380 -7.52 -5.31 -0.46
N SER A 381 -8.48 -5.75 -1.27
CA SER A 381 -8.56 -5.42 -2.69
C SER A 381 -9.10 -4.00 -2.89
N THR A 382 -8.72 -3.36 -4.00
CA THR A 382 -9.35 -2.11 -4.47
C THR A 382 -10.71 -2.33 -5.14
N GLY A 383 -11.16 -3.59 -5.27
CA GLY A 383 -12.37 -3.98 -5.98
C GLY A 383 -12.15 -4.29 -7.46
N VAL A 384 -10.91 -4.12 -7.95
CA VAL A 384 -10.46 -4.46 -9.30
C VAL A 384 -10.59 -5.97 -9.59
N MET A 385 -10.33 -6.80 -8.57
CA MET A 385 -10.49 -8.26 -8.63
C MET A 385 -10.69 -8.81 -7.21
N PRO A 386 -11.24 -10.02 -7.04
CA PRO A 386 -11.36 -10.66 -5.74
C PRO A 386 -10.01 -10.77 -5.01
N ALA A 387 -10.00 -10.49 -3.70
CA ALA A 387 -8.78 -10.54 -2.90
C ALA A 387 -8.14 -11.94 -2.85
N GLU A 388 -8.94 -13.01 -3.00
CA GLU A 388 -8.46 -14.39 -3.14
C GLU A 388 -7.61 -14.56 -4.40
N GLN A 389 -8.11 -14.09 -5.54
CA GLN A 389 -7.42 -14.14 -6.83
C GLN A 389 -6.06 -13.40 -6.77
N ILE A 390 -5.98 -12.27 -6.06
CA ILE A 390 -4.72 -11.54 -5.87
C ILE A 390 -3.67 -12.41 -5.17
N VAL A 391 -4.09 -13.14 -4.13
CA VAL A 391 -3.19 -14.00 -3.35
C VAL A 391 -2.73 -15.18 -4.18
N GLU A 392 -3.63 -15.84 -4.91
CA GLU A 392 -3.30 -16.94 -5.83
C GLU A 392 -2.29 -16.50 -6.90
N MET A 393 -2.58 -15.39 -7.59
CA MET A 393 -1.68 -14.84 -8.60
C MET A 393 -0.32 -14.46 -8.02
N ALA A 394 -0.26 -13.99 -6.78
CA ALA A 394 1.00 -13.66 -6.13
C ALA A 394 1.86 -14.91 -5.88
N PHE A 395 1.26 -16.04 -5.50
CA PHE A 395 1.98 -17.31 -5.39
C PHE A 395 2.47 -17.80 -6.76
N ASP A 396 1.62 -17.72 -7.79
CA ASP A 396 2.00 -18.13 -9.15
C ASP A 396 3.17 -17.29 -9.69
N ILE A 397 3.16 -15.98 -9.48
CA ILE A 397 4.26 -15.09 -9.88
C ILE A 397 5.55 -15.47 -9.16
N LEU A 398 5.47 -15.76 -7.85
CA LEU A 398 6.64 -16.15 -7.07
C LEU A 398 7.21 -17.48 -7.55
N LEU A 399 6.35 -18.48 -7.81
CA LEU A 399 6.74 -19.78 -8.37
C LEU A 399 7.38 -19.64 -9.75
N ASN A 400 6.78 -18.85 -10.64
CA ASN A 400 7.30 -18.60 -11.98
C ASN A 400 8.69 -17.95 -11.96
N LYS A 401 8.97 -17.09 -10.98
CA LYS A 401 10.30 -16.50 -10.77
C LYS A 401 11.35 -17.50 -10.29
N VAL A 402 10.96 -18.40 -9.40
CA VAL A 402 11.87 -19.48 -8.96
C VAL A 402 12.16 -20.42 -10.14
N ALA A 403 11.13 -20.81 -10.89
CA ALA A 403 11.27 -21.67 -12.07
C ALA A 403 12.06 -21.01 -13.22
N SER A 404 12.00 -19.68 -13.39
CA SER A 404 12.86 -18.98 -14.35
C SER A 404 14.31 -18.94 -13.89
N LEU A 405 14.56 -18.72 -12.59
CA LEU A 405 15.88 -18.75 -12.01
C LEU A 405 16.54 -20.13 -12.13
N GLU A 406 15.81 -21.21 -11.83
CA GLU A 406 16.29 -22.58 -12.00
C GLU A 406 16.76 -22.87 -13.44
N ARG A 407 15.97 -22.44 -14.43
CA ARG A 407 16.33 -22.58 -15.85
C ARG A 407 17.60 -21.80 -16.20
N LEU A 408 17.73 -20.56 -15.71
CA LEU A 408 18.92 -19.73 -15.96
C LEU A 408 20.18 -20.32 -15.29
N VAL A 409 20.04 -20.86 -14.08
CA VAL A 409 21.13 -21.56 -13.38
C VAL A 409 21.53 -22.81 -14.15
N ALA A 410 20.58 -23.61 -14.64
CA ALA A 410 20.88 -24.78 -15.45
C ALA A 410 21.62 -24.41 -16.74
N GLN A 411 21.20 -23.34 -17.42
CA GLN A 411 21.89 -22.83 -18.61
C GLN A 411 23.30 -22.31 -18.31
N ALA A 412 23.48 -21.60 -17.20
CA ALA A 412 24.79 -21.13 -16.76
C ALA A 412 25.74 -22.29 -16.45
N ASN A 413 25.25 -23.32 -15.74
CA ASN A 413 26.01 -24.53 -15.44
C ASN A 413 26.41 -25.29 -16.72
N ALA A 414 25.53 -25.37 -17.71
CA ALA A 414 25.83 -25.98 -19.01
C ALA A 414 26.92 -25.22 -19.77
N ARG A 415 26.92 -23.88 -19.74
CA ARG A 415 27.98 -23.04 -20.35
C ARG A 415 29.33 -23.24 -19.66
N THR A 416 29.34 -23.27 -18.33
CA THR A 416 30.56 -23.44 -17.53
C THR A 416 31.16 -24.84 -17.71
N THR A 417 30.34 -25.89 -17.67
CA THR A 417 30.81 -27.27 -17.90
C THR A 417 31.21 -27.53 -19.36
N GLY A 418 30.59 -26.83 -20.32
CA GLY A 418 30.99 -26.84 -21.73
C GLY A 418 32.34 -26.18 -22.02
N HIS A 419 32.74 -25.17 -21.23
CA HIS A 419 34.05 -24.52 -21.36
C HIS A 419 35.21 -25.30 -20.69
N VAL A 420 34.91 -26.13 -19.68
CA VAL A 420 35.94 -26.91 -18.95
C VAL A 420 36.40 -28.17 -19.71
N ARG A 421 35.76 -28.56 -20.82
CA ARG A 421 36.19 -29.69 -21.67
C ARG A 421 37.14 -29.34 -22.81
N ALA A 422 37.66 -28.12 -22.89
CA ALA A 422 38.65 -27.70 -23.90
C ALA A 422 40.01 -27.38 -23.28
N ALA A 423 40.54 -28.24 -22.41
CA ALA A 423 41.95 -28.19 -22.01
C ALA A 423 42.45 -29.57 -21.50
N ALA A 424 42.89 -30.42 -22.42
CA ALA A 424 43.92 -31.43 -22.17
C ALA A 424 44.74 -31.64 -23.45
N PRO A 425 46.08 -31.71 -23.38
CA PRO A 425 46.97 -31.74 -24.54
C PRO A 425 47.29 -33.18 -25.01
N GLY A 426 47.51 -33.33 -26.33
CA GLY A 426 48.24 -34.44 -26.95
C GLY A 426 47.39 -35.59 -27.48
N ASP A 427 47.11 -35.61 -28.79
CA ASP A 427 47.81 -36.51 -29.72
C ASP A 427 47.36 -36.29 -31.18
N SER A 428 48.27 -36.67 -32.08
CA SER A 428 48.45 -36.29 -33.48
C SER A 428 47.38 -36.71 -34.51
N ASN A 429 47.39 -35.94 -35.61
CA ASN A 429 47.09 -36.27 -37.02
C ASN A 429 45.67 -36.08 -37.57
N GLY A 430 45.60 -35.34 -38.68
CA GLY A 430 44.60 -35.50 -39.73
C GLY A 430 43.75 -34.28 -40.01
N ALA A 431 44.07 -33.56 -41.08
CA ALA A 431 43.40 -32.36 -41.56
C ALA A 431 41.95 -32.61 -42.01
N GLU A 432 41.06 -31.64 -41.76
CA GLU A 432 40.31 -30.88 -42.80
C GLU A 432 39.40 -29.81 -42.15
N ARG A 433 39.49 -28.57 -42.64
CA ARG A 433 38.67 -27.42 -42.24
C ARG A 433 37.36 -27.39 -43.04
N PRO A 434 36.30 -26.80 -42.47
CA PRO A 434 35.63 -25.72 -43.20
C PRO A 434 35.44 -24.46 -42.34
N ALA A 435 35.25 -23.34 -43.05
CA ALA A 435 35.29 -21.97 -42.58
C ALA A 435 34.16 -21.60 -41.60
N ALA A 436 34.52 -20.88 -40.53
CA ALA A 436 33.60 -20.14 -39.67
C ALA A 436 33.70 -18.64 -40.00
N GLY A 437 32.60 -18.08 -40.50
CA GLY A 437 32.38 -16.64 -40.55
C GLY A 437 32.01 -16.14 -39.16
N ALA A 438 32.77 -15.16 -38.67
CA ALA A 438 32.56 -14.50 -37.40
C ALA A 438 31.30 -13.63 -37.43
N GLY A 439 30.43 -13.80 -36.44
CA GLY A 439 29.34 -12.88 -36.10
C GLY A 439 29.32 -12.70 -34.59
N ALA A 440 30.07 -11.72 -34.09
CA ALA A 440 30.03 -11.30 -32.71
C ALA A 440 28.73 -10.54 -32.46
N VAL A 441 27.84 -11.08 -31.62
CA VAL A 441 26.69 -10.34 -31.11
C VAL A 441 27.11 -9.70 -29.78
N ARG A 442 27.24 -8.38 -29.83
CA ARG A 442 27.50 -7.47 -28.71
C ARG A 442 26.23 -7.41 -27.86
N LEU A 443 26.33 -7.76 -26.58
CA LEU A 443 25.27 -7.53 -25.60
C LEU A 443 25.42 -6.09 -25.12
N ASP A 444 24.64 -5.19 -25.70
CA ASP A 444 24.37 -3.89 -25.11
C ASP A 444 23.25 -4.08 -24.08
N LEU A 445 23.58 -3.81 -22.83
CA LEU A 445 22.64 -3.69 -21.72
C LEU A 445 22.14 -2.25 -21.72
N ASP A 446 20.82 -2.07 -21.83
CA ASP A 446 20.08 -0.97 -21.23
C ASP A 446 18.86 -1.55 -20.50
#